data_AF-A0A930AUY0-F1
#
_entry.id   AF-A0A930AUY0-F1
#
_cell.length_a   1.000
_cell.length_b   1.000
_cell.length_c   1.000
_cell.angle_alpha   90.00
_cell.angle_beta   90.00
_cell.angle_gamma   90.00
#
_symmetry.space_group_name_H-M   'P 1'
#
loop_
_entity.id
_entity.type
_entity.pdbx_description
1 polymer ?
#
loop_
_entity_poly.entity_id
_entity_poly.type
_entity_poly.pdbx_seq_one_letter_code
_entity_poly.pdbx_strand_id
1 'polypeptide(L)'
;MKRANLGMMTLLALVLGACGNGQTKDSGAEKSQVTQGATTAEVTTQTTTTVAPKPDNKELYAKVFEDIRTVKELGADVAGKLNVPLEYWAANSLNKQKDSLQYLFYDINDDGVDELFIGHTSNGKPFTVVAYYLDGKTPKILHQSYVAEAGGARSAFSFFKGGLLYTVEF
;
A
#
# COMPACT_ATOMS: atom_id res chain seq x y z
N MET A 1 -69.12 7.94 2.03
CA MET A 1 -69.12 6.69 2.83
C MET A 1 -67.91 6.71 3.75
N LYS A 2 -68.17 6.40 5.04
CA LYS A 2 -67.35 5.97 6.19
C LYS A 2 -65.86 6.40 6.34
N ARG A 3 -65.55 6.64 7.62
CA ARG A 3 -64.41 7.33 8.23
C ARG A 3 -63.16 6.44 8.43
N ALA A 4 -62.06 7.15 8.63
CA ALA A 4 -60.95 6.91 9.58
C ALA A 4 -60.05 5.69 9.38
N ASN A 5 -58.73 5.96 9.36
CA ASN A 5 -57.79 5.27 10.24
C ASN A 5 -56.70 6.24 10.71
N LEU A 6 -56.71 6.44 12.03
CA LEU A 6 -55.73 7.14 12.85
C LEU A 6 -54.67 6.10 13.24
N GLY A 7 -53.43 6.30 12.81
CA GLY A 7 -52.28 5.46 13.17
C GLY A 7 -51.31 6.25 14.04
N MET A 8 -51.09 5.73 15.24
CA MET A 8 -50.51 6.35 16.44
C MET A 8 -48.99 6.60 16.34
N MET A 9 -48.53 7.69 16.96
CA MET A 9 -47.12 7.95 17.27
C MET A 9 -46.51 6.83 18.12
N THR A 10 -45.24 6.52 17.85
CA THR A 10 -44.30 6.11 18.90
C THR A 10 -42.93 6.75 18.66
N LEU A 11 -42.60 7.68 19.54
CA LEU A 11 -41.30 8.31 19.75
C LEU A 11 -40.51 7.39 20.71
N LEU A 12 -39.26 7.01 20.43
CA LEU A 12 -38.39 6.46 21.47
C LEU A 12 -36.89 6.71 21.25
N ALA A 13 -36.43 7.77 21.92
CA ALA A 13 -35.17 8.05 22.61
C ALA A 13 -33.80 7.56 22.08
N LEU A 14 -32.93 8.55 21.80
CA LEU A 14 -31.47 8.44 21.91
C LEU A 14 -31.05 8.24 23.37
N VAL A 15 -30.00 7.44 23.60
CA VAL A 15 -29.24 7.45 24.86
C VAL A 15 -27.77 7.73 24.54
N LEU A 16 -27.32 8.92 24.96
CA LEU A 16 -25.92 9.29 25.11
C LEU A 16 -25.46 8.84 26.51
N GLY A 17 -24.40 8.04 26.58
CA GLY A 17 -23.71 7.72 27.83
C GLY A 17 -22.50 8.63 28.01
N ALA A 18 -22.56 9.54 28.97
CA ALA A 18 -21.42 10.27 29.52
C ALA A 18 -21.44 10.11 31.04
N CYS A 19 -20.27 9.88 31.66
CA CYS A 19 -19.79 10.53 32.89
C CYS A 19 -18.57 9.80 33.48
N GLY A 20 -17.58 10.59 33.91
CA GLY A 20 -16.50 10.10 34.77
C GLY A 20 -15.25 10.98 34.82
N ASN A 21 -15.36 12.26 35.19
CA ASN A 21 -14.20 13.11 35.52
C ASN A 21 -14.32 13.55 36.98
N GLY A 22 -13.41 13.07 37.84
CA GLY A 22 -13.29 13.48 39.23
C GLY A 22 -12.29 14.62 39.38
N GLN A 23 -12.74 15.75 39.93
CA GLN A 23 -11.88 16.81 40.46
C GLN A 23 -11.82 16.69 41.99
N THR A 24 -10.63 16.82 42.55
CA THR A 24 -10.43 17.40 43.88
C THR A 24 -9.33 18.46 43.78
N LYS A 25 -9.68 19.67 44.21
CA LYS A 25 -8.78 20.81 44.45
C LYS A 25 -8.19 20.66 45.85
N ASP A 26 -6.94 21.05 46.03
CA ASP A 26 -6.51 21.74 47.25
C ASP A 26 -5.42 22.77 46.92
N SER A 27 -5.45 23.90 47.64
CA SER A 27 -4.58 25.07 47.47
C SER A 27 -3.91 25.37 48.81
N GLY A 28 -2.58 25.51 48.82
CA GLY A 28 -1.80 25.90 50.00
C GLY A 28 -0.59 26.76 49.60
N ALA A 29 -0.36 27.83 50.34
CA ALA A 29 0.40 29.03 49.97
C ALA A 29 1.92 29.03 50.30
N GLU A 30 2.64 29.94 49.61
CA GLU A 30 3.87 30.71 49.94
C GLU A 30 5.08 30.07 50.66
N LYS A 31 6.29 30.18 50.07
CA LYS A 31 7.29 31.27 50.30
C LYS A 31 8.72 30.92 49.85
N SER A 32 9.34 31.89 49.15
CA SER A 32 10.76 32.22 48.88
C SER A 32 11.97 31.39 49.39
N GLN A 33 12.89 31.15 48.42
CA GLN A 33 14.34 31.49 48.37
C GLN A 33 15.50 30.51 48.78
N VAL A 34 16.30 30.20 47.73
CA VAL A 34 17.77 29.98 47.56
C VAL A 34 18.54 28.80 48.24
N THR A 35 19.15 27.90 47.44
CA THR A 35 20.62 27.82 47.11
C THR A 35 21.10 26.38 46.79
N GLN A 36 21.75 26.25 45.60
CA GLN A 36 22.78 25.31 45.10
C GLN A 36 22.73 23.79 45.35
N GLY A 37 22.90 23.03 44.25
CA GLY A 37 23.48 21.69 44.30
C GLY A 37 23.41 20.90 42.98
N ALA A 38 24.53 20.91 42.24
CA ALA A 38 25.02 19.91 41.28
C ALA A 38 24.12 19.47 40.08
N THR A 39 24.57 19.85 38.89
CA THR A 39 24.18 19.24 37.60
C THR A 39 24.72 17.81 37.53
N THR A 40 23.84 16.82 37.68
CA THR A 40 24.12 15.44 37.25
C THR A 40 23.50 15.27 35.87
N ALA A 41 24.35 15.17 34.84
CA ALA A 41 23.89 14.81 33.51
C ALA A 41 23.47 13.33 33.49
N GLU A 42 22.18 13.07 33.35
CA GLU A 42 21.69 11.74 32.99
C GLU A 42 22.20 11.37 31.59
N VAL A 43 23.02 10.32 31.53
CA VAL A 43 23.38 9.67 30.28
C VAL A 43 22.14 8.91 29.80
N THR A 44 21.38 9.54 28.89
CA THR A 44 20.39 8.83 28.08
C THR A 44 21.14 7.90 27.13
N THR A 45 21.22 6.62 27.48
CA THR A 45 21.63 5.58 26.54
C THR A 45 20.58 5.49 25.45
N GLN A 46 20.83 6.16 24.32
CA GLN A 46 20.11 5.92 23.09
C GLN A 46 20.49 4.53 22.59
N THR A 47 19.61 3.56 22.80
CA THR A 47 19.69 2.29 22.09
C THR A 47 19.35 2.57 20.64
N THR A 48 20.38 2.84 19.84
CA THR A 48 20.26 2.82 18.38
C THR A 48 20.05 1.35 17.99
N THR A 49 18.80 0.95 17.78
CA THR A 49 18.52 -0.30 17.07
C THR A 49 18.96 -0.07 15.63
N THR A 50 20.18 -0.48 15.28
CA THR A 50 20.65 -0.49 13.90
C THR A 50 19.84 -1.53 13.15
N VAL A 51 18.76 -1.09 12.50
CA VAL A 51 18.05 -1.90 11.51
C VAL A 51 19.08 -2.24 10.43
N ALA A 52 19.28 -3.52 10.14
CA ALA A 52 20.18 -3.94 9.07
C ALA A 52 19.78 -3.22 7.76
N PRO A 53 20.75 -2.76 6.94
CA PRO A 53 20.42 -2.11 5.69
C PRO A 53 19.57 -3.03 4.82
N LYS A 54 18.42 -2.54 4.33
CA LYS A 54 17.60 -3.26 3.35
C LYS A 54 18.45 -3.43 2.07
N PRO A 55 18.52 -4.63 1.48
CA PRO A 55 19.23 -4.83 0.21
C PRO A 55 18.68 -3.90 -0.89
N ASP A 56 19.51 -3.54 -1.88
CA ASP A 56 19.05 -2.69 -2.99
C ASP A 56 18.03 -3.46 -3.85
N ASN A 57 16.78 -3.04 -3.80
CA ASN A 57 15.70 -3.67 -4.55
C ASN A 57 15.97 -3.69 -6.07
N LYS A 58 16.69 -2.69 -6.61
CA LYS A 58 16.99 -2.69 -8.05
C LYS A 58 17.88 -3.85 -8.46
N GLU A 59 18.82 -4.24 -7.59
CA GLU A 59 19.68 -5.40 -7.81
C GLU A 59 18.87 -6.69 -7.76
N LEU A 60 18.00 -6.83 -6.74
CA LEU A 60 17.15 -8.02 -6.56
C LEU A 60 16.20 -8.25 -7.74
N TYR A 61 15.73 -7.18 -8.38
CA TYR A 61 14.82 -7.24 -9.53
C TYR A 61 15.51 -7.01 -10.88
N ALA A 62 16.84 -7.10 -10.97
CA ALA A 62 17.58 -6.86 -12.23
C ALA A 62 17.05 -7.68 -13.41
N LYS A 63 16.70 -8.95 -13.19
CA LYS A 63 16.10 -9.84 -14.19
C LYS A 63 14.75 -9.35 -14.71
N VAL A 64 13.92 -8.76 -13.85
CA VAL A 64 12.66 -8.14 -14.28
C VAL A 64 12.95 -6.93 -15.15
N PHE A 65 13.94 -6.08 -14.81
CA PHE A 65 14.30 -4.94 -15.66
C PHE A 65 14.89 -5.35 -17.02
N GLU A 66 15.63 -6.46 -17.10
CA GLU A 66 16.06 -7.08 -18.37
C GLU A 66 14.85 -7.50 -19.21
N ASP A 67 13.85 -8.14 -18.59
CA ASP A 67 12.63 -8.58 -19.27
C ASP A 67 11.82 -7.40 -19.80
N ILE A 68 11.66 -6.34 -19.00
CA ILE A 68 10.96 -5.13 -19.44
C ILE A 68 11.68 -4.49 -20.62
N ARG A 69 13.02 -4.46 -20.64
CA ARG A 69 13.79 -3.98 -21.81
C ARG A 69 13.49 -4.83 -23.05
N THR A 70 13.51 -6.15 -22.90
CA THR A 70 13.16 -7.09 -23.97
C THR A 70 11.77 -6.81 -24.53
N VAL A 71 10.77 -6.61 -23.67
CA VAL A 71 9.40 -6.24 -24.07
C VAL A 71 9.36 -4.90 -24.81
N LYS A 72 10.10 -3.88 -24.35
CA LYS A 72 10.14 -2.56 -25.02
C LYS A 72 10.72 -2.64 -26.43
N GLU A 73 11.77 -3.44 -26.61
CA GLU A 73 12.52 -3.57 -27.86
C GLU A 73 11.83 -4.49 -28.86
N LEU A 74 11.32 -5.65 -28.39
CA LEU A 74 10.80 -6.70 -29.27
C LEU A 74 9.27 -6.72 -29.40
N GLY A 75 8.54 -6.02 -28.55
CA GLY A 75 7.08 -6.06 -28.52
C GLY A 75 6.52 -7.09 -27.53
N ALA A 76 5.25 -7.46 -27.72
CA ALA A 76 4.52 -8.37 -26.83
C ALA A 76 4.81 -9.86 -27.09
N ASP A 77 5.33 -10.22 -28.27
CA ASP A 77 5.61 -11.61 -28.66
C ASP A 77 7.00 -12.07 -28.18
N VAL A 78 7.09 -12.22 -26.85
CA VAL A 78 8.32 -12.53 -26.12
C VAL A 78 8.25 -13.83 -25.33
N ALA A 79 7.29 -14.70 -25.67
CA ALA A 79 7.16 -16.02 -25.05
C ALA A 79 8.49 -16.79 -25.11
N GLY A 80 8.93 -17.32 -23.96
CA GLY A 80 10.19 -18.06 -23.82
C GLY A 80 11.47 -17.19 -23.86
N LYS A 81 11.36 -15.86 -23.98
CA LYS A 81 12.53 -14.94 -24.00
C LYS A 81 12.75 -14.21 -22.68
N LEU A 82 11.82 -14.32 -21.73
CA LEU A 82 11.86 -13.60 -20.46
C LEU A 82 12.37 -14.50 -19.33
N ASN A 83 13.11 -13.91 -18.39
CA ASN A 83 13.56 -14.55 -17.16
C ASN A 83 12.36 -14.86 -16.23
N VAL A 84 11.41 -13.92 -16.15
CA VAL A 84 10.13 -14.06 -15.44
C VAL A 84 9.00 -13.96 -16.48
N PRO A 85 8.46 -15.09 -16.93
CA PRO A 85 7.48 -15.12 -18.02
C PRO A 85 6.24 -14.26 -17.73
N LEU A 86 5.97 -13.32 -18.63
CA LEU A 86 4.75 -12.52 -18.65
C LEU A 86 3.75 -13.12 -19.63
N GLU A 87 2.47 -13.04 -19.29
CA GLU A 87 1.42 -13.31 -20.27
C GLU A 87 1.39 -12.23 -21.35
N TYR A 88 0.91 -12.62 -22.54
CA TYR A 88 0.92 -11.75 -23.73
C TYR A 88 0.25 -10.39 -23.47
N TRP A 89 -0.89 -10.35 -22.78
CA TRP A 89 -1.62 -9.10 -22.52
C TRP A 89 -0.88 -8.15 -21.57
N ALA A 90 -0.13 -8.69 -20.60
CA ALA A 90 0.69 -7.89 -19.71
C ALA A 90 1.89 -7.32 -20.48
N ALA A 91 2.57 -8.16 -21.28
CA ALA A 91 3.65 -7.72 -22.16
C ALA A 91 3.17 -6.66 -23.17
N ASN A 92 1.99 -6.85 -23.77
CA ASN A 92 1.36 -5.90 -24.69
C ASN A 92 1.03 -4.57 -24.02
N SER A 93 0.47 -4.61 -22.81
CA SER A 93 0.16 -3.41 -22.04
C SER A 93 1.42 -2.62 -21.68
N LEU A 94 2.48 -3.31 -21.26
CA LEU A 94 3.78 -2.70 -20.98
C LEU A 94 4.42 -2.11 -22.24
N ASN A 95 4.37 -2.81 -23.37
CA ASN A 95 4.94 -2.33 -24.62
C ASN A 95 4.19 -1.11 -25.17
N LYS A 96 2.85 -1.14 -25.14
CA LYS A 96 2.00 0.01 -25.56
C LYS A 96 2.29 1.28 -24.77
N GLN A 97 2.73 1.14 -23.51
CA GLN A 97 2.99 2.25 -22.58
C GLN A 97 4.47 2.40 -22.26
N LYS A 98 5.37 1.88 -23.11
CA LYS A 98 6.81 1.74 -22.84
C LYS A 98 7.54 3.03 -22.47
N ASP A 99 7.06 4.17 -22.97
CA ASP A 99 7.65 5.50 -22.75
C ASP A 99 7.11 6.19 -21.48
N SER A 100 6.06 5.62 -20.86
CA SER A 100 5.38 6.18 -19.68
C SER A 100 5.29 5.19 -18.52
N LEU A 101 6.10 4.13 -18.54
CA LEU A 101 6.13 3.15 -17.45
C LEU A 101 6.62 3.78 -16.15
N GLN A 102 5.94 3.42 -15.07
CA GLN A 102 6.23 3.82 -13.70
C GLN A 102 6.56 2.58 -12.88
N TYR A 103 7.48 2.73 -11.94
CA TYR A 103 7.99 1.67 -11.09
C TYR A 103 7.84 2.10 -9.64
N LEU A 104 7.34 1.19 -8.80
CA LEU A 104 7.17 1.42 -7.36
C LEU A 104 7.70 0.20 -6.61
N PHE A 105 8.55 0.44 -5.61
CA PHE A 105 8.92 -0.54 -4.61
C PHE A 105 8.14 -0.24 -3.34
N TYR A 106 7.42 -1.22 -2.81
CA TYR A 106 6.67 -1.06 -1.57
C TYR A 106 6.43 -2.42 -0.92
N ASP A 107 6.81 -2.56 0.34
CA ASP A 107 6.52 -3.69 1.23
C ASP A 107 5.02 -3.71 1.57
N ILE A 108 4.23 -4.45 0.78
CA ILE A 108 2.77 -4.46 0.94
C ILE A 108 2.29 -5.24 2.16
N ASN A 109 3.08 -6.23 2.62
CA ASN A 109 2.72 -7.17 3.67
C ASN A 109 3.47 -6.94 4.99
N ASP A 110 4.28 -5.88 5.08
CA ASP A 110 5.08 -5.48 6.24
C ASP A 110 6.10 -6.58 6.68
N ASP A 111 6.67 -7.33 5.73
CA ASP A 111 7.62 -8.43 6.00
C ASP A 111 9.10 -8.01 5.94
N GLY A 112 9.38 -6.77 5.57
CA GLY A 112 10.72 -6.21 5.42
C GLY A 112 11.29 -6.32 4.00
N VAL A 113 10.56 -6.93 3.04
CA VAL A 113 10.94 -7.08 1.63
C VAL A 113 9.99 -6.24 0.77
N ASP A 114 10.52 -5.43 -0.16
CA ASP A 114 9.64 -4.65 -1.03
C ASP A 114 9.22 -5.47 -2.25
N GLU A 115 7.93 -5.43 -2.59
CA GLU A 115 7.42 -5.86 -3.89
C GLU A 115 7.67 -4.80 -4.97
N LEU A 116 7.80 -5.24 -6.22
CA LEU A 116 7.92 -4.38 -7.40
C LEU A 116 6.60 -4.29 -8.15
N PHE A 117 6.09 -3.08 -8.32
CA PHE A 117 4.93 -2.76 -9.16
C PHE A 117 5.37 -2.02 -10.41
N ILE A 118 4.82 -2.42 -11.55
CA ILE A 118 5.06 -1.79 -12.85
C ILE A 118 3.72 -1.42 -13.46
N GLY A 119 3.58 -0.16 -13.85
CA GLY A 119 2.33 0.39 -14.35
C GLY A 119 2.51 1.65 -15.18
N HIS A 120 1.41 2.35 -15.40
CA HIS A 120 1.40 3.65 -16.08
C HIS A 120 0.19 4.47 -15.58
N THR A 121 0.14 5.75 -15.92
CA THR A 121 -1.05 6.57 -15.68
C THR A 121 -2.00 6.45 -16.88
N SER A 122 -3.23 6.06 -16.64
CA SER A 122 -4.31 6.02 -17.64
C SER A 122 -5.46 6.89 -17.18
N ASN A 123 -5.88 7.85 -18.00
CA ASN A 123 -6.94 8.82 -17.68
C ASN A 123 -6.75 9.53 -16.32
N GLY A 124 -5.51 9.91 -16.01
CA GLY A 124 -5.15 10.59 -14.76
C GLY A 124 -5.18 9.70 -13.51
N LYS A 125 -5.37 8.39 -13.66
CA LYS A 125 -5.36 7.40 -12.56
C LYS A 125 -4.22 6.40 -12.75
N PRO A 126 -3.58 5.94 -11.66
CA PRO A 126 -2.58 4.88 -11.75
C PRO A 126 -3.24 3.58 -12.19
N PHE A 127 -2.57 2.86 -13.09
CA PHE A 127 -2.94 1.52 -13.54
C PHE A 127 -1.72 0.60 -13.42
N THR A 128 -1.80 -0.37 -12.51
CA THR A 128 -0.76 -1.38 -12.35
C THR A 128 -0.95 -2.48 -13.39
N VAL A 129 0.09 -2.78 -14.16
CA VAL A 129 0.06 -3.85 -15.16
C VAL A 129 0.53 -5.16 -14.55
N VAL A 130 1.59 -5.14 -13.76
CA VAL A 130 2.16 -6.34 -13.13
C VAL A 130 2.77 -5.99 -11.78
N ALA A 131 2.67 -6.92 -10.85
CA ALA A 131 3.33 -6.91 -9.55
C ALA A 131 4.22 -8.15 -9.41
N TYR A 132 5.37 -7.98 -8.78
CA TYR A 132 6.32 -9.05 -8.50
C TYR A 132 6.67 -9.08 -7.02
N TYR A 133 6.83 -10.28 -6.48
CA TYR A 133 7.39 -10.52 -5.15
C TYR A 133 8.70 -11.31 -5.27
N LEU A 134 9.44 -11.43 -4.17
CA LEU A 134 10.64 -12.26 -4.10
C LEU A 134 10.33 -13.58 -3.37
N ASP A 135 10.62 -14.70 -4.03
CA ASP A 135 10.78 -15.98 -3.35
C ASP A 135 12.27 -16.19 -3.10
N GLY A 136 12.70 -15.83 -1.89
CA GLY A 136 14.12 -15.68 -1.55
C GLY A 136 14.76 -14.54 -2.33
N LYS A 137 15.60 -14.86 -3.33
CA LYS A 137 16.24 -13.87 -4.23
C LYS A 137 15.72 -13.95 -5.66
N THR A 138 14.68 -14.74 -5.90
CA THR A 138 14.14 -14.98 -7.23
C THR A 138 12.82 -14.23 -7.40
N PRO A 139 12.73 -13.25 -8.33
CA PRO A 139 11.48 -12.58 -8.63
C PRO A 139 10.43 -13.53 -9.21
N LYS A 140 9.20 -13.39 -8.74
CA LYS A 140 8.02 -14.13 -9.23
C LYS A 140 6.86 -13.19 -9.43
N ILE A 141 5.95 -13.53 -10.35
CA ILE A 141 4.72 -12.76 -10.55
C ILE A 141 3.81 -12.94 -9.33
N LEU A 142 3.43 -11.82 -8.73
CA LEU A 142 2.37 -11.76 -7.73
C LEU A 142 1.01 -11.68 -8.42
N HIS A 143 0.86 -10.74 -9.35
CA HIS A 143 -0.36 -10.55 -10.12
C HIS A 143 -0.10 -9.76 -11.40
N GLN A 144 -1.00 -9.88 -12.38
CA GLN A 144 -0.96 -9.15 -13.65
C GLN A 144 -2.36 -8.83 -14.15
N SER A 145 -2.53 -7.61 -14.64
CA SER A 145 -3.79 -7.09 -15.18
C SER A 145 -4.03 -7.63 -16.58
N TYR A 146 -5.27 -7.92 -16.91
CA TYR A 146 -5.71 -8.37 -18.22
C TYR A 146 -6.43 -7.23 -18.96
N VAL A 147 -6.11 -7.02 -20.24
CA VAL A 147 -6.85 -6.09 -21.09
C VAL A 147 -7.04 -6.71 -22.46
N ALA A 148 -8.26 -7.15 -22.77
CA ALA A 148 -8.62 -7.60 -24.10
C ALA A 148 -8.55 -6.44 -25.13
N GLU A 149 -8.12 -6.74 -26.36
CA GLU A 149 -7.95 -5.72 -27.40
C GLU A 149 -9.27 -5.17 -27.97
N ALA A 150 -10.37 -5.95 -27.94
CA ALA A 150 -11.67 -5.51 -28.44
C ALA A 150 -12.82 -6.05 -27.57
N GLY A 151 -13.61 -5.15 -26.98
CA GLY A 151 -14.93 -5.43 -26.35
C GLY A 151 -14.98 -6.51 -25.26
N GLY A 152 -13.84 -7.01 -24.79
CA GLY A 152 -13.75 -8.17 -23.90
C GLY A 152 -13.35 -7.83 -22.46
N ALA A 153 -13.09 -8.87 -21.69
CA ALA A 153 -12.79 -8.78 -20.26
C ALA A 153 -11.57 -7.90 -19.98
N ARG A 154 -11.62 -7.20 -18.85
CA ARG A 154 -10.49 -6.46 -18.30
C ARG A 154 -10.35 -6.81 -16.84
N SER A 155 -9.13 -7.04 -16.37
CA SER A 155 -8.87 -7.12 -14.94
C SER A 155 -7.89 -6.03 -14.53
N ALA A 156 -8.15 -5.46 -13.37
CA ALA A 156 -7.21 -4.61 -12.65
C ALA A 156 -7.14 -5.10 -11.21
N PHE A 157 -6.08 -4.73 -10.50
CA PHE A 157 -5.92 -5.09 -9.11
C PHE A 157 -5.53 -3.88 -8.27
N SER A 158 -5.99 -3.90 -7.03
CA SER A 158 -5.63 -2.92 -6.01
C SER A 158 -5.03 -3.64 -4.81
N PHE A 159 -4.08 -2.98 -4.16
CA PHE A 159 -3.46 -3.46 -2.93
C PHE A 159 -4.00 -2.68 -1.75
N PHE A 160 -4.20 -3.39 -0.65
CA PHE A 160 -4.54 -2.82 0.65
C PHE A 160 -3.46 -3.20 1.65
N LYS A 161 -3.39 -2.43 2.74
CA LYS A 161 -2.45 -2.66 3.82
C LYS A 161 -2.56 -4.11 4.34
N GLY A 162 -1.42 -4.73 4.61
CA GLY A 162 -1.33 -6.12 5.09
C GLY A 162 -1.34 -7.16 3.98
N GLY A 163 -0.92 -6.79 2.77
CA GLY A 163 -0.74 -7.72 1.64
C GLY A 163 -2.02 -8.16 0.94
N LEU A 164 -3.16 -7.54 1.25
CA LEU A 164 -4.44 -7.90 0.65
C LEU A 164 -4.50 -7.38 -0.79
N LEU A 165 -4.64 -8.31 -1.74
CA LEU A 165 -4.87 -8.04 -3.16
C LEU A 165 -6.35 -8.24 -3.49
N TYR A 166 -6.95 -7.25 -4.15
CA TYR A 166 -8.29 -7.36 -4.72
C TYR A 166 -8.24 -7.19 -6.23
N THR A 167 -8.71 -8.22 -6.94
CA THR A 167 -8.86 -8.19 -8.40
C THR A 167 -10.30 -7.82 -8.75
N VAL A 168 -10.45 -6.85 -9.66
CA VAL A 168 -11.73 -6.49 -10.25
C VAL A 168 -11.71 -6.90 -11.70
N GLU A 169 -12.73 -7.62 -12.13
CA GLU A 169 -12.99 -7.97 -13.52
C GLU A 169 -14.12 -7.08 -14.07
N PHE A 170 -13.96 -6.58 -15.29
CA PHE A 170 -14.88 -5.68 -16.00
C PHE A 170 -15.25 -6.25 -17.36
#